data_AF-A0A1C3U8U1-F1
#
_entry.id   AF-A0A1C3U8U1-F1
#
_cell.length_a   1.000
_cell.length_b   1.000
_cell.length_c   1.000
_cell.angle_alpha   90.00
_cell.angle_beta   90.00
_cell.angle_gamma   90.00
#
_symmetry.space_group_name_H-M   'P 1'
#
loop_
_entity.id
_entity.type
_entity.pdbx_description
1 polymer ?
#
loop_
_entity_poly.entity_id
_entity_poly.type
_entity_poly.pdbx_seq_one_letter_code
_entity_poly.pdbx_strand_id
1 'polypeptide(L)'
;MSRLDSFIRRLSAQRDILNAVADEVRTLDGPVLELGLGNGRTFDHLRELFPDRRIIAFDRTINAYGPSMPSADNLVLGEIGDTAKTFIGANASLAHADIGTGYEDKDAITLTWLPEIMAGVLASGGLAVSGLPLDHPDLEALPLPSTVKDGRYFIYRRK
;
A
#
# COMPACT_ATOMS: atom_id res chain seq x y z
N MET A 1 -22.10 13.24 0.77
CA MET A 1 -20.89 13.36 -0.08
C MET A 1 -21.09 12.48 -1.30
N SER A 2 -20.78 12.97 -2.51
CA SER A 2 -20.96 12.14 -3.72
C SER A 2 -19.90 11.03 -3.78
N ARG A 3 -20.12 10.01 -4.63
CA ARG A 3 -19.11 8.98 -4.91
C ARG A 3 -17.84 9.59 -5.52
N LEU A 4 -17.99 10.65 -6.32
CA LEU A 4 -16.87 11.37 -6.93
C LEU A 4 -16.04 12.09 -5.87
N ASP A 5 -16.67 12.81 -4.94
CA ASP A 5 -15.95 13.48 -3.84
C ASP A 5 -15.22 12.48 -2.95
N SER A 6 -15.84 11.33 -2.65
CA SER A 6 -15.22 10.25 -1.88
C SER A 6 -14.00 9.66 -2.60
N PHE A 7 -14.09 9.51 -3.93
CA PHE A 7 -12.99 9.04 -4.76
C PHE A 7 -11.83 10.04 -4.78
N ILE A 8 -12.10 11.33 -5.02
CA ILE A 8 -11.09 12.40 -4.98
C ILE A 8 -10.39 12.42 -3.63
N ARG A 9 -11.14 12.36 -2.53
CA ARG A 9 -10.55 12.33 -1.18
C ARG A 9 -9.65 11.12 -0.95
N ARG A 10 -10.02 9.94 -1.46
CA ARG A 10 -9.19 8.73 -1.34
C ARG A 10 -7.89 8.87 -2.12
N LEU A 11 -7.93 9.37 -3.35
CA LEU A 11 -6.74 9.57 -4.17
C LEU A 11 -5.82 10.66 -3.58
N SER A 12 -6.38 11.78 -3.12
CA SER A 12 -5.59 12.82 -2.46
C SER A 12 -4.94 12.31 -1.18
N ALA A 13 -5.65 11.50 -0.39
CA ALA A 13 -5.11 10.91 0.84
C ALA A 13 -3.90 10.00 0.55
N GLN A 14 -3.97 9.14 -0.47
CA GLN A 14 -2.83 8.31 -0.89
C GLN A 14 -1.61 9.16 -1.22
N ARG A 15 -1.76 10.14 -2.12
CA ARG A 15 -0.66 11.02 -2.52
C ARG A 15 -0.07 11.76 -1.33
N ASP A 16 -0.92 12.38 -0.52
CA ASP A 16 -0.46 13.22 0.59
C ASP A 16 0.28 12.42 1.66
N ILE A 17 -0.20 11.20 1.96
CA ILE A 17 0.48 10.29 2.88
C ILE A 17 1.80 9.81 2.30
N LEU A 18 1.80 9.32 1.06
CA LEU A 18 3.02 8.81 0.42
C LEU A 18 4.09 9.89 0.33
N ASN A 19 3.71 11.13 0.04
CA ASN A 19 4.61 12.28 0.08
C ASN A 19 5.13 12.57 1.48
N ALA A 20 4.26 12.51 2.50
CA ALA A 20 4.64 12.80 3.88
C ALA A 20 5.63 11.77 4.46
N VAL A 21 5.52 10.50 4.05
CA VAL A 21 6.39 9.43 4.55
C VAL A 21 7.63 9.19 3.68
N ALA A 22 7.72 9.84 2.51
CA ALA A 22 8.76 9.54 1.52
C ALA A 22 10.18 9.69 2.06
N ASP A 23 10.45 10.74 2.87
CA ASP A 23 11.78 10.97 3.43
C ASP A 23 12.16 9.89 4.46
N GLU A 24 11.21 9.43 5.29
CA GLU A 24 11.45 8.32 6.23
C GLU A 24 11.66 7.01 5.47
N VAL A 25 10.86 6.72 4.43
CA VAL A 25 11.05 5.52 3.61
C VAL A 25 12.42 5.54 2.90
N ARG A 26 12.93 6.71 2.53
CA ARG A 26 14.26 6.85 1.90
C ARG A 26 15.42 6.47 2.83
N THR A 27 15.27 6.61 4.15
CA THR A 27 16.32 6.23 5.11
C THR A 27 16.35 4.73 5.41
N LEU A 28 15.32 4.00 5.00
CA LEU A 28 15.21 2.55 5.20
C LEU A 28 15.70 1.80 3.97
N ASP A 29 16.27 0.62 4.21
CA ASP A 29 16.61 -0.35 3.17
C ASP A 29 15.38 -1.20 2.80
N GLY A 30 15.47 -1.84 1.63
CA GLY A 30 14.46 -2.79 1.16
C GLY A 30 13.51 -2.25 0.09
N PRO A 31 12.72 -3.14 -0.52
CA PRO A 31 11.80 -2.80 -1.61
C PRO A 31 10.56 -2.05 -1.10
N VAL A 32 9.83 -1.46 -2.05
CA VAL A 32 8.44 -1.01 -1.85
C VAL A 32 7.51 -2.07 -2.42
N LEU A 33 6.45 -2.41 -1.68
CA LEU A 33 5.40 -3.32 -2.13
C LEU A 33 4.11 -2.54 -2.39
N GLU A 34 3.49 -2.75 -3.54
CA GLU A 34 2.20 -2.17 -3.94
C GLU A 34 1.16 -3.28 -4.09
N LEU A 35 0.22 -3.38 -3.15
CA LEU A 35 -0.85 -4.36 -3.18
C LEU A 35 -2.08 -3.74 -3.86
N GLY A 36 -2.42 -4.26 -5.03
CA GLY A 36 -3.51 -3.76 -5.88
C GLY A 36 -3.01 -2.71 -6.87
N LEU A 37 -2.50 -3.15 -8.02
CA LEU A 37 -2.00 -2.25 -9.07
C LEU A 37 -3.12 -1.43 -9.72
N GLY A 38 -4.24 -2.06 -10.06
CA GLY A 38 -5.36 -1.44 -10.76
C GLY A 38 -4.91 -0.75 -12.05
N ASN A 39 -5.21 0.56 -12.16
CA ASN A 39 -4.76 1.37 -13.29
C ASN A 39 -3.28 1.80 -13.21
N GLY A 40 -2.63 1.65 -12.05
CA GLY A 40 -1.21 1.95 -11.87
C GLY A 40 -0.89 3.37 -11.42
N ARG A 41 -1.88 4.22 -11.09
CA ARG A 41 -1.63 5.63 -10.70
C ARG A 41 -0.74 5.76 -9.45
N THR A 42 -1.02 4.97 -8.43
CA THR A 42 -0.25 5.03 -7.18
C THR A 42 1.12 4.38 -7.37
N PHE A 43 1.21 3.30 -8.13
CA PHE A 43 2.49 2.71 -8.56
C PHE A 43 3.38 3.70 -9.33
N ASP A 44 2.80 4.47 -10.27
CA ASP A 44 3.49 5.52 -11.02
C ASP A 44 4.04 6.60 -10.07
N HIS A 45 3.21 7.05 -9.12
CA HIS A 45 3.61 8.00 -8.08
C HIS A 45 4.73 7.46 -7.18
N LEU A 46 4.68 6.17 -6.81
CA LEU A 46 5.74 5.52 -6.04
C LEU A 46 7.07 5.48 -6.80
N ARG A 47 7.05 5.30 -8.13
CA ARG A 47 8.26 5.37 -8.97
C ARG A 47 8.87 6.76 -9.00
N GLU A 48 8.05 7.81 -8.99
CA GLU A 48 8.54 9.19 -8.88
C GLU A 48 9.16 9.46 -7.51
N LEU A 49 8.56 8.96 -6.43
CA LEU A 49 9.08 9.14 -5.07
C LEU A 49 10.37 8.36 -4.82
N PHE A 50 10.50 7.17 -5.40
CA PHE A 50 11.57 6.22 -5.11
C PHE A 50 12.24 5.70 -6.41
N PRO A 51 12.89 6.57 -7.21
CA PRO A 51 13.42 6.20 -8.53
C PRO A 51 14.50 5.11 -8.46
N ASP A 52 15.25 5.03 -7.36
CA ASP A 52 16.35 4.09 -7.17
C ASP A 52 15.94 2.81 -6.41
N ARG A 53 14.65 2.63 -6.14
CA ARG A 53 14.15 1.53 -5.31
C ARG A 53 13.37 0.51 -6.15
N ARG A 54 13.57 -0.76 -5.85
CA ARG A 54 12.74 -1.82 -6.42
C ARG A 54 11.31 -1.69 -5.87
N ILE A 55 10.34 -1.60 -6.77
CA ILE A 55 8.91 -1.56 -6.43
C ILE A 55 8.26 -2.80 -7.03
N ILE A 56 7.59 -3.60 -6.19
CA ILE A 56 6.94 -4.85 -6.60
C ILE A 56 5.44 -4.67 -6.46
N ALA A 57 4.70 -4.81 -7.56
CA ALA A 57 3.26 -4.68 -7.58
C ALA A 57 2.56 -6.05 -7.62
N PHE A 58 1.47 -6.17 -6.89
CA PHE A 58 0.62 -7.35 -6.81
C PHE A 58 -0.76 -7.03 -7.38
N ASP A 59 -1.28 -7.88 -8.26
CA ASP A 59 -2.66 -7.77 -8.73
C ASP A 59 -3.20 -9.14 -9.19
N ARG A 60 -4.51 -9.26 -9.27
CA ARG A 60 -5.19 -10.41 -9.88
C ARG A 60 -5.10 -10.37 -11.40
N THR A 61 -5.06 -9.16 -11.97
CA THR A 61 -5.21 -8.93 -13.41
C THR A 61 -4.39 -7.75 -13.89
N ILE A 62 -3.96 -7.78 -15.16
CA ILE A 62 -3.24 -6.68 -15.78
C ILE A 62 -4.24 -5.66 -16.34
N ASN A 63 -4.42 -4.53 -15.65
CA ASN A 63 -5.26 -3.41 -16.10
C ASN A 63 -4.54 -2.04 -16.04
N ALA A 64 -3.23 -2.05 -15.82
CA ALA A 64 -2.44 -0.83 -15.69
C ALA A 64 -2.41 -0.05 -17.01
N TYR A 65 -2.40 1.27 -16.90
CA TYR A 65 -2.05 2.13 -18.02
C TYR A 65 -0.62 1.80 -18.47
N GLY A 66 -0.38 1.65 -19.77
CA GLY A 66 0.88 1.10 -20.31
C GLY A 66 2.16 1.71 -19.72
N PRO A 67 2.30 3.06 -19.65
CA PRO A 67 3.43 3.72 -18.99
C PRO A 67 3.62 3.38 -17.50
N SER A 68 2.54 3.07 -16.80
CA SER A 68 2.53 2.71 -15.38
C SER A 68 2.63 1.19 -15.15
N MET A 69 2.92 0.40 -16.19
CA MET A 69 3.10 -1.04 -16.08
C MET A 69 4.47 -1.37 -15.46
N PRO A 70 4.54 -2.11 -14.32
CA PRO A 70 5.79 -2.68 -13.84
C PRO A 70 6.45 -3.62 -14.87
N SER A 71 7.76 -3.80 -14.78
CA SER A 71 8.48 -4.86 -15.48
C SER A 71 8.00 -6.25 -14.99
N ALA A 72 8.19 -7.29 -15.81
CA ALA A 72 7.76 -8.64 -15.47
C ALA A 72 8.31 -9.13 -14.10
N ASP A 73 9.58 -8.85 -13.79
CA ASP A 73 10.20 -9.25 -12.51
C ASP A 73 9.68 -8.47 -11.28
N ASN A 74 8.85 -7.46 -11.51
CA ASN A 74 8.29 -6.55 -10.50
C ASN A 74 6.75 -6.58 -10.50
N LEU A 75 6.14 -7.51 -11.25
CA LEU A 75 4.71 -7.75 -11.25
C LEU A 75 4.42 -9.18 -10.81
N VAL A 76 3.66 -9.32 -9.73
CA VAL A 76 3.22 -10.62 -9.22
C VAL A 76 1.72 -10.75 -9.47
N LEU A 77 1.34 -11.73 -10.29
CA LEU A 77 -0.05 -12.00 -10.64
C LEU A 77 -0.62 -13.17 -9.86
N GLY A 78 -1.84 -12.99 -9.34
CA GLY A 78 -2.60 -14.02 -8.64
C GLY A 78 -3.50 -13.41 -7.58
N GLU A 79 -4.11 -14.26 -6.74
CA GLU A 79 -4.81 -13.76 -5.57
C GLU A 79 -3.81 -13.04 -4.64
N ILE A 80 -4.08 -11.76 -4.36
CA ILE A 80 -3.13 -10.88 -3.66
C ILE A 80 -2.79 -11.44 -2.28
N GLY A 81 -3.78 -11.98 -1.55
CA GLY A 81 -3.55 -12.59 -0.24
C GLY A 81 -2.62 -13.80 -0.29
N ASP A 82 -2.69 -14.61 -1.35
CA ASP A 82 -1.83 -15.79 -1.50
C ASP A 82 -0.43 -15.40 -1.97
N THR A 83 -0.35 -14.49 -2.95
CA THR A 83 0.91 -14.08 -3.56
C THR A 83 1.74 -13.17 -2.67
N ALA A 84 1.14 -12.16 -2.02
CA ALA A 84 1.83 -11.26 -1.11
C ALA A 84 2.35 -11.99 0.15
N LYS A 85 1.67 -13.06 0.59
CA LYS A 85 2.13 -13.89 1.71
C LYS A 85 3.50 -14.53 1.45
N THR A 86 3.84 -14.80 0.19
CA THR A 86 5.16 -15.36 -0.17
C THR A 86 6.32 -14.36 0.02
N PHE A 87 6.01 -13.09 0.26
CA PHE A 87 6.97 -12.02 0.52
C PHE A 87 7.14 -11.69 2.01
N ILE A 88 6.55 -12.47 2.93
CA ILE A 88 6.85 -12.34 4.35
C ILE A 88 8.35 -12.55 4.56
N GLY A 89 9.01 -11.62 5.26
CA GLY A 89 10.47 -11.57 5.40
C GLY A 89 11.20 -10.86 4.25
N ALA A 90 10.49 -10.21 3.33
CA ALA A 90 11.10 -9.39 2.27
C ALA A 90 11.82 -8.14 2.80
N ASN A 91 11.60 -7.78 4.08
CA ASN A 91 12.16 -6.60 4.72
C ASN A 91 11.89 -5.32 3.91
N ALA A 92 10.65 -5.14 3.48
CA ALA A 92 10.22 -3.97 2.72
C ALA A 92 10.31 -2.70 3.57
N SER A 93 10.74 -1.59 2.94
CA SER A 93 10.75 -0.26 3.57
C SER A 93 9.34 0.32 3.64
N LEU A 94 8.50 -0.01 2.65
CA LEU A 94 7.12 0.46 2.53
C LEU A 94 6.26 -0.66 1.94
N ALA A 95 5.08 -0.86 2.51
CA ALA A 95 4.01 -1.65 1.93
C ALA A 95 2.77 -0.76 1.81
N HIS A 96 2.25 -0.62 0.60
CA HIS A 96 1.05 0.16 0.31
C HIS A 96 -0.08 -0.74 -0.17
N ALA A 97 -1.32 -0.51 0.30
CA ALA A 97 -2.49 -1.29 -0.09
C ALA A 97 -3.75 -0.41 -0.24
N ASP A 98 -4.27 -0.29 -1.46
CA ASP A 98 -5.54 0.40 -1.78
C ASP A 98 -6.59 -0.58 -2.33
N ILE A 99 -6.73 -1.72 -1.68
CA ILE A 99 -7.60 -2.83 -2.13
C ILE A 99 -9.00 -2.82 -1.49
N GLY A 100 -9.31 -1.79 -0.70
CA GLY A 100 -10.64 -1.61 -0.10
C GLY A 100 -11.71 -1.45 -1.18
N THR A 101 -12.75 -2.26 -1.10
CA THR A 101 -13.84 -2.31 -2.08
C THR A 101 -14.97 -1.34 -1.75
N GLY A 102 -15.07 -0.94 -0.48
CA GLY A 102 -16.19 -0.14 0.04
C GLY A 102 -17.45 -0.95 0.30
N TYR A 103 -17.36 -2.28 0.24
CA TYR A 103 -18.39 -3.22 0.66
C TYR A 103 -17.90 -3.93 1.93
N GLU A 104 -18.64 -3.77 3.03
CA GLU A 104 -18.21 -4.22 4.35
C GLU A 104 -17.92 -5.73 4.41
N ASP A 105 -18.72 -6.55 3.72
CA ASP A 105 -18.56 -8.01 3.65
C ASP A 105 -17.25 -8.43 2.95
N LYS A 106 -16.90 -7.75 1.85
CA LYS A 106 -15.66 -8.02 1.11
C LYS A 106 -14.43 -7.48 1.83
N ASP A 107 -14.56 -6.31 2.43
CA ASP A 107 -13.48 -5.67 3.17
C ASP A 107 -13.20 -6.47 4.46
N ALA A 108 -14.22 -7.04 5.10
CA ALA A 108 -14.05 -7.96 6.24
C ALA A 108 -13.23 -9.20 5.87
N ILE A 109 -13.47 -9.81 4.70
CA ILE A 109 -12.65 -10.93 4.21
C ILE A 109 -11.20 -10.49 4.02
N THR A 110 -10.97 -9.31 3.43
CA THR A 110 -9.62 -8.77 3.22
C THR A 110 -8.89 -8.55 4.55
N LEU A 111 -9.61 -8.06 5.56
CA LEU A 111 -9.07 -7.83 6.90
C LEU A 111 -8.70 -9.12 7.66
N THR A 112 -9.15 -10.30 7.21
CA THR A 112 -8.72 -11.57 7.83
C THR A 112 -7.26 -11.94 7.55
N TRP A 113 -6.64 -11.32 6.54
CA TRP A 113 -5.27 -11.67 6.12
C TRP A 113 -4.37 -10.46 5.89
N LEU A 114 -4.92 -9.29 5.51
CA LEU A 114 -4.13 -8.12 5.15
C LEU A 114 -3.23 -7.62 6.31
N PRO A 115 -3.70 -7.49 7.57
CA PRO A 115 -2.85 -6.99 8.65
C PRO A 115 -1.60 -7.86 8.91
N GLU A 116 -1.76 -9.18 8.92
CA GLU A 116 -0.66 -10.16 9.08
C GLU A 116 0.37 -10.03 7.95
N ILE A 117 -0.09 -9.97 6.70
CA ILE A 117 0.82 -9.82 5.55
C ILE A 117 1.56 -8.48 5.62
N MET A 118 0.83 -7.38 5.85
CA MET A 118 1.45 -6.05 5.93
C MET A 118 2.51 -5.97 7.03
N ALA A 119 2.27 -6.58 8.19
CA ALA A 119 3.26 -6.64 9.26
C ALA A 119 4.44 -7.58 8.93
N GLY A 120 4.19 -8.70 8.25
CA GLY A 120 5.20 -9.71 7.95
C GLY A 120 6.13 -9.37 6.78
N VAL A 121 5.70 -8.53 5.84
CA VAL A 121 6.54 -8.11 4.69
C VAL A 121 7.50 -6.98 5.04
N LEU A 122 7.17 -6.16 6.05
CA LEU A 122 7.94 -4.97 6.43
C LEU A 122 9.19 -5.30 7.24
N ALA A 123 10.25 -4.53 7.03
CA ALA A 123 11.37 -4.44 7.98
C ALA A 123 10.93 -3.77 9.28
N SER A 124 11.66 -3.97 10.39
CA SER A 124 11.48 -3.13 11.59
C SER A 124 11.74 -1.66 11.22
N GLY A 125 10.86 -0.77 11.68
CA GLY A 125 10.80 0.64 11.26
C GLY A 125 10.10 0.89 9.91
N GLY A 126 9.83 -0.15 9.12
CA GLY A 126 9.11 -0.05 7.84
C GLY A 126 7.69 0.48 7.99
N LEU A 127 7.16 1.08 6.93
CA LEU A 127 5.86 1.74 6.96
C LEU A 127 4.78 0.96 6.19
N ALA A 128 3.64 0.75 6.82
CA ALA A 128 2.43 0.25 6.17
C ALA A 128 1.47 1.42 5.91
N VAL A 129 0.98 1.54 4.68
CA VAL A 129 0.05 2.59 4.27
C VAL A 129 -1.15 1.93 3.59
N SER A 130 -2.35 2.08 4.14
CA SER A 130 -3.50 1.25 3.76
C SER A 130 -4.82 2.01 3.71
N GLY A 131 -5.67 1.68 2.73
CA GLY A 131 -7.07 2.12 2.66
C GLY A 131 -8.01 1.38 3.61
N LEU A 132 -7.54 0.30 4.24
CA LEU A 132 -8.24 -0.48 5.27
C LEU A 132 -7.46 -0.43 6.60
N PRO A 133 -8.14 -0.42 7.76
CA PRO A 133 -7.45 -0.40 9.05
C PRO A 133 -6.70 -1.71 9.30
N LEU A 134 -5.44 -1.63 9.73
CA LEU A 134 -4.59 -2.79 10.01
C LEU A 134 -4.46 -2.99 11.52
N ASP A 135 -5.33 -3.81 12.10
CA ASP A 135 -5.20 -4.21 13.51
C ASP A 135 -4.19 -5.35 13.65
N HIS A 136 -3.01 -5.06 14.19
CA HIS A 136 -1.94 -6.01 14.37
C HIS A 136 -1.01 -5.57 15.52
N PRO A 137 -0.58 -6.47 16.43
CA PRO A 137 0.22 -6.10 17.61
C PRO A 137 1.57 -5.46 17.27
N ASP A 138 2.10 -5.78 16.11
CA ASP A 138 3.39 -5.31 15.61
C ASP A 138 3.32 -4.02 14.79
N LEU A 139 2.12 -3.50 14.54
CA LEU A 139 1.92 -2.25 13.82
C LEU A 139 1.53 -1.15 14.81
N GLU A 140 2.32 -0.08 14.85
CA GLU A 140 2.03 1.12 15.60
C GLU A 140 1.40 2.17 14.69
N ALA A 141 0.17 2.61 14.99
CA ALA A 141 -0.51 3.64 14.21
C ALA A 141 0.22 4.99 14.29
N LEU A 142 0.39 5.65 13.15
CA LEU A 142 1.01 6.97 13.05
C LEU A 142 -0.04 8.07 12.79
N PRO A 143 0.25 9.32 13.20
CA PRO A 143 -0.63 10.44 12.89
C PRO A 143 -0.70 10.67 11.36
N LEU A 144 -1.89 11.00 10.89
CA LEU A 144 -2.10 11.37 9.48
C LEU A 144 -1.64 12.82 9.23
N PRO A 145 -1.22 13.15 8.00
CA PRO A 145 -1.05 14.53 7.58
C PRO A 145 -2.35 15.32 7.78
N SER A 146 -2.26 16.61 8.12
CA SER A 146 -3.43 17.47 8.38
C SER A 146 -4.37 17.62 7.18
N THR A 147 -3.91 17.30 5.97
CA THR A 147 -4.71 17.29 4.74
C THR A 147 -5.60 16.05 4.60
N VAL A 148 -5.34 15.01 5.40
CA VAL A 148 -6.06 13.73 5.35
C VAL A 148 -7.03 13.64 6.52
N LYS A 149 -8.29 13.32 6.22
CA LYS A 149 -9.29 13.09 7.27
C LYS A 149 -9.21 11.65 7.77
N ASP A 150 -9.39 11.50 9.07
CA ASP A 150 -9.43 10.20 9.75
C ASP A 150 -10.44 9.23 9.13
N GLY A 151 -10.12 7.94 9.26
CA GLY A 151 -11.00 6.83 8.91
C GLY A 151 -11.06 6.48 7.42
N ARG A 152 -10.28 7.14 6.56
CA ARG A 152 -10.25 6.82 5.11
C ARG A 152 -8.96 6.16 4.63
N TYR A 153 -7.86 6.46 5.30
CA TYR A 153 -6.55 5.92 5.01
C TYR A 153 -5.75 5.90 6.30
N PHE A 154 -4.81 4.99 6.41
CA PHE A 154 -4.11 4.69 7.65
C PHE A 154 -2.62 4.54 7.38
N ILE A 155 -1.81 4.94 8.37
CA ILE A 155 -0.36 4.79 8.37
C ILE A 155 0.03 4.05 9.63
N TYR A 156 0.93 3.08 9.48
CA TYR A 156 1.50 2.34 10.59
C TYR A 156 3.01 2.21 10.43
N ARG A 157 3.72 2.12 11.56
CA ARG A 157 5.12 1.71 11.62
C ARG A 157 5.21 0.29 12.15
N ARG A 158 6.04 -0.54 11.51
CA ARG A 158 6.43 -1.85 12.02
C ARG A 158 7.37 -1.66 13.22
N LYS A 159 6.97 -2.15 14.38
CA LYS A 159 7.84 -2.21 15.58
C LYS A 159 9.04 -3.13 15.30
#